data_AF-A0A7S2VMY3-F1
#
_entry.id   AF-A0A7S2VMY3-F1
#
_cell.length_a   1.000
_cell.length_b   1.000
_cell.length_c   1.000
_cell.angle_alpha   90.00
_cell.angle_beta   90.00
_cell.angle_gamma   90.00
#
_symmetry.space_group_name_H-M   'P 1'
#
loop_
_entity.id
_entity.type
_entity.pdbx_description
1 polymer ?
#
loop_
_entity_poly.entity_id
_entity_poly.type
_entity_poly.pdbx_seq_one_letter_code
_entity_poly.pdbx_strand_id
1 'polypeptide(L)'
;EGPDAHVARIYFFRVAVRNSSSAVYALQGLSRFYALQLAEGHIFPFSREIDGSAAFTLPPGGEHRFCWALVTRRRVHAVAGGMLLERLGASAPAGAAAGPWRYPRVQMAPMLLPADVPEVAMRDVPTLGRDHLYTGELDL
;
A
#
# COMPACT_ATOMS: atom_id res chain seq x y z
N GLU A 1 -7.29 -2.98 -31.09
CA GLU A 1 -6.82 -3.81 -29.95
C GLU A 1 -5.59 -4.58 -30.42
N GLY A 2 -4.50 -4.55 -29.66
CA GLY A 2 -3.27 -5.27 -30.00
C GLY A 2 -3.33 -6.75 -29.58
N PRO A 3 -2.38 -7.59 -30.03
CA PRO A 3 -2.34 -9.04 -29.77
C PRO A 3 -2.27 -9.44 -28.28
N ASP A 4 -2.12 -8.46 -27.38
CA ASP A 4 -1.86 -8.61 -25.95
C ASP A 4 -3.09 -8.40 -25.05
N ALA A 5 -4.27 -8.23 -25.65
CA ALA A 5 -5.52 -7.88 -24.95
C ALA A 5 -6.15 -9.03 -24.15
N HIS A 6 -5.68 -10.27 -24.32
CA HIS A 6 -6.32 -11.47 -23.76
C HIS A 6 -5.52 -12.17 -22.65
N VAL A 7 -4.29 -11.75 -22.35
CA VAL A 7 -3.45 -12.39 -21.33
C VAL A 7 -3.67 -11.70 -19.98
N ALA A 8 -4.06 -12.48 -18.97
CA ALA A 8 -4.12 -12.01 -17.58
C ALA A 8 -2.70 -11.71 -17.07
N ARG A 9 -2.52 -10.55 -16.46
CA ARG A 9 -1.27 -10.07 -15.89
C ARG A 9 -1.37 -10.02 -14.39
N ILE A 10 -0.28 -10.36 -13.72
CA ILE A 10 -0.16 -10.29 -12.26
C ILE A 10 0.89 -9.24 -11.93
N TYR A 11 0.49 -8.20 -11.20
CA TYR A 11 1.41 -7.22 -10.63
C TYR A 11 1.56 -7.52 -9.15
N PHE A 12 2.80 -7.77 -8.70
CA PHE A 12 3.09 -8.09 -7.30
C PHE A 12 3.68 -6.86 -6.60
N PHE A 13 2.98 -6.35 -5.59
CA PHE A 13 3.37 -5.15 -4.85
C PHE A 13 4.04 -5.54 -3.54
N ARG A 14 5.19 -4.93 -3.26
CA ARG A 14 5.90 -5.01 -1.98
C ARG A 14 5.97 -3.63 -1.37
N VAL A 15 5.55 -3.51 -0.12
CA VAL A 15 5.43 -2.23 0.57
C VAL A 15 6.12 -2.31 1.92
N ALA A 16 6.96 -1.32 2.19
CA ALA A 16 7.58 -1.09 3.50
C ALA A 16 7.13 0.27 4.04
N VAL A 17 6.60 0.27 5.26
CA VAL A 17 6.14 1.47 5.97
C VAL A 17 7.06 1.67 7.17
N ARG A 18 7.72 2.83 7.24
CA ARG A 18 8.64 3.16 8.33
C ARG A 18 8.13 4.34 9.12
N ASN A 19 8.13 4.23 10.45
CA ASN A 19 7.89 5.37 11.33
C ASN A 19 9.22 6.09 11.56
N SER A 20 9.56 6.99 10.64
CA SER A 20 10.76 7.83 10.72
C SER A 20 10.56 9.09 11.58
N SER A 21 9.46 9.18 12.34
CA SER A 21 9.22 10.34 13.20
C SER A 21 10.27 10.38 14.31
N SER A 22 10.81 11.57 14.58
CA SER A 22 11.67 11.82 15.74
C SER A 22 10.88 11.86 17.06
N ALA A 23 9.56 11.89 16.98
CA ALA A 23 8.68 11.93 18.13
C ALA A 23 8.38 10.52 18.66
N VAL A 24 8.25 10.41 19.98
CA VAL A 24 8.06 9.14 20.72
C VAL A 24 6.60 8.70 20.70
N TYR A 25 5.97 8.62 19.53
CA TYR A 25 4.62 8.06 19.39
C TYR A 25 4.59 6.89 18.41
N ALA A 26 3.76 5.90 18.74
CA ALA A 26 3.44 4.81 17.84
C ALA A 26 2.33 5.22 16.85
N LEU A 27 2.27 4.53 15.71
CA LEU A 27 1.26 4.74 14.67
C LEU A 27 0.42 3.48 14.51
N GLN A 28 -0.89 3.62 14.47
CA GLN A 28 -1.84 2.57 14.14
C GLN A 28 -2.20 2.65 12.65
N GLY A 29 -2.10 1.53 11.93
CA GLY A 29 -2.65 1.43 10.58
C GLY A 29 -4.18 1.44 10.61
N LEU A 30 -4.83 2.30 9.81
CA LEU A 30 -6.29 2.36 9.70
C LEU A 30 -6.78 1.91 8.32
N SER A 31 -6.21 2.48 7.26
CA SER A 31 -6.57 2.11 5.89
C SER A 31 -5.42 2.34 4.93
N ARG A 32 -5.46 1.62 3.81
CA ARG A 32 -4.62 1.83 2.64
C ARG A 32 -5.48 2.16 1.45
N PHE A 33 -4.98 3.03 0.58
CA PHE A 33 -5.68 3.45 -0.63
C PHE A 33 -4.71 3.48 -1.81
N TYR A 34 -5.25 3.21 -2.99
CA TYR A 34 -4.51 3.17 -4.23
C TYR A 34 -5.34 3.77 -5.37
N ALA A 35 -4.63 4.29 -6.37
CA ALA A 35 -5.18 4.68 -7.66
C ALA A 35 -4.32 4.04 -8.75
N LEU A 36 -4.94 3.16 -9.53
CA LEU A 36 -4.29 2.46 -10.64
C LEU A 36 -4.64 3.18 -11.94
N GLN A 37 -3.66 3.64 -12.69
CA GLN A 37 -3.85 4.10 -14.06
C GLN A 37 -3.77 2.88 -14.99
N LEU A 38 -4.90 2.47 -15.51
CA LEU A 38 -5.03 1.40 -16.51
C LEU A 38 -4.85 1.98 -17.91
N ALA A 39 -4.76 1.10 -18.92
CA ALA A 39 -4.78 1.49 -20.33
C ALA A 39 -5.91 2.47 -20.66
N GLU A 40 -5.67 3.30 -21.68
CA GLU A 40 -6.65 4.29 -22.19
C GLU A 40 -7.01 5.40 -21.18
N GLY A 41 -6.18 5.61 -20.17
CA GLY A 41 -6.36 6.68 -19.18
C GLY A 41 -7.41 6.39 -18.11
N HIS A 42 -7.94 5.15 -18.04
CA HIS A 42 -8.87 4.75 -17.00
C HIS A 42 -8.18 4.73 -15.62
N ILE A 43 -8.77 5.40 -14.64
CA ILE A 43 -8.28 5.38 -13.24
C ILE A 43 -9.20 4.48 -12.41
N PHE A 44 -8.63 3.47 -11.78
CA PHE A 44 -9.32 2.59 -10.84
C PHE A 44 -8.87 2.89 -9.41
N PRO A 45 -9.67 3.61 -8.60
CA PRO A 45 -9.39 3.83 -7.20
C PRO A 45 -9.92 2.68 -6.33
N PHE A 46 -9.19 2.32 -5.29
CA PHE A 46 -9.71 1.43 -4.25
C PHE A 46 -9.06 1.69 -2.90
N SER A 47 -9.74 1.28 -1.83
CA SER A 47 -9.25 1.30 -0.46
C SER A 47 -9.50 -0.04 0.22
N ARG A 48 -8.69 -0.33 1.24
CA ARG A 48 -8.90 -1.45 2.17
C ARG A 48 -8.65 -0.99 3.58
N GLU A 49 -9.52 -1.40 4.49
CA GLU A 49 -9.28 -1.27 5.92
C GLU A 49 -8.08 -2.13 6.33
N ILE A 50 -7.40 -1.69 7.38
CA ILE A 50 -6.26 -2.38 7.98
C ILE A 50 -6.74 -2.95 9.32
N ASP A 51 -7.40 -4.09 9.24
CA ASP A 51 -8.01 -4.79 10.36
C ASP A 51 -7.58 -6.28 10.39
N GLY A 52 -8.03 -7.00 11.43
CA GLY A 52 -7.77 -8.44 11.56
C GLY A 52 -6.29 -8.81 11.42
N SER A 53 -5.98 -9.68 10.47
CA SER A 53 -4.61 -10.16 10.20
C SER A 53 -3.70 -9.11 9.56
N ALA A 54 -4.26 -8.04 8.97
CA ALA A 54 -3.49 -6.94 8.40
C ALA A 54 -3.22 -5.83 9.43
N ALA A 55 -3.88 -5.85 10.59
CA ALA A 55 -3.71 -4.86 11.65
C ALA A 55 -2.25 -4.77 12.11
N PHE A 56 -1.73 -3.55 12.21
CA PHE A 56 -0.38 -3.31 12.74
C PHE A 56 -0.29 -2.02 13.54
N THR A 57 0.59 -2.03 14.53
CA THR A 57 1.06 -0.85 15.25
C THR A 57 2.55 -0.68 14.98
N LEU A 58 2.95 0.55 14.65
CA LEU A 58 4.30 0.88 14.23
C LEU A 58 4.97 1.78 15.30
N PRO A 59 5.86 1.23 16.14
CA PRO A 59 6.57 2.03 17.14
C PRO A 59 7.51 3.06 16.48
N PRO A 60 8.02 4.07 17.22
CA PRO A 60 9.08 4.94 16.73
C PRO A 60 10.27 4.13 16.20
N GLY A 61 10.74 4.44 14.98
CA GLY A 61 11.81 3.70 14.30
C GLY A 61 11.40 2.31 13.78
N GLY A 62 10.16 1.88 14.02
CA GLY A 62 9.62 0.61 13.56
C GLY A 62 9.39 0.57 12.05
N GLU A 63 9.37 -0.65 11.52
CA GLU A 63 9.03 -0.94 10.13
C GLU A 63 7.96 -2.03 10.05
N HIS A 64 6.99 -1.85 9.15
CA HIS A 64 6.00 -2.85 8.79
C HIS A 64 6.11 -3.15 7.29
N ARG A 65 6.16 -4.44 6.93
CA ARG A 65 6.31 -4.90 5.55
C ARG A 65 5.16 -5.82 5.17
N PHE A 66 4.52 -5.51 4.04
CA PHE A 66 3.45 -6.34 3.48
C PHE A 66 3.49 -6.38 1.96
N CYS A 67 2.84 -7.37 1.39
CA CYS A 67 2.68 -7.54 -0.04
C CYS A 67 1.24 -7.89 -0.41
N TRP A 68 0.90 -7.65 -1.67
CA TRP A 68 -0.40 -7.97 -2.26
C TRP A 68 -0.26 -8.11 -3.78
N ALA A 69 -1.22 -8.77 -4.41
CA ALA A 69 -1.23 -8.99 -5.86
C ALA A 69 -2.41 -8.30 -6.54
N LEU A 70 -2.19 -7.76 -7.73
CA LEU A 70 -3.24 -7.33 -8.66
C LEU A 70 -3.27 -8.31 -9.83
N VAL A 71 -4.42 -8.92 -10.07
CA VAL A 71 -4.71 -9.71 -11.27
C VAL A 71 -5.57 -8.85 -12.18
N THR A 72 -5.15 -8.66 -13.43
CA THR A 72 -5.98 -7.93 -14.40
C THR A 72 -5.62 -8.26 -15.84
N ARG A 73 -6.57 -8.14 -16.76
CA ARG A 73 -6.31 -8.22 -18.21
C ARG A 73 -5.76 -6.92 -18.78
N ARG A 74 -5.90 -5.81 -18.06
CA ARG A 74 -5.49 -4.48 -18.52
C ARG A 74 -4.04 -4.20 -18.14
N ARG A 75 -3.29 -3.51 -19.01
CA ARG A 75 -1.97 -3.00 -18.64
C ARG A 75 -2.13 -1.89 -17.60
N VAL A 76 -1.27 -1.90 -16.59
CA VAL A 76 -1.16 -0.84 -15.58
C VAL A 76 -0.01 0.07 -15.98
N HIS A 77 -0.28 1.35 -16.16
CA HIS A 77 0.70 2.37 -16.54
C HIS A 77 1.34 3.04 -15.34
N ALA A 78 0.55 3.29 -14.29
CA ALA A 78 1.02 3.95 -13.10
C ALA A 78 0.22 3.51 -11.87
N VAL A 79 0.86 3.53 -10.71
CA VAL A 79 0.23 3.29 -9.42
C VAL A 79 0.63 4.38 -8.44
N ALA A 80 -0.39 5.04 -7.89
CA ALA A 80 -0.27 5.92 -6.74
C ALA A 80 -1.00 5.30 -5.55
N GLY A 81 -0.64 5.69 -4.35
CA GLY A 81 -1.32 5.20 -3.16
C GLY A 81 -0.80 5.82 -1.88
N GLY A 82 -1.24 5.27 -0.76
CA GLY A 82 -0.85 5.74 0.55
C GLY A 82 -1.61 5.03 1.66
N MET A 83 -1.44 5.57 2.86
CA MET A 83 -2.07 5.05 4.06
C MET A 83 -2.63 6.16 4.92
N LEU A 84 -3.73 5.84 5.59
CA LEU A 84 -4.22 6.56 6.75
C LEU A 84 -3.70 5.87 8.00
N LEU A 85 -3.01 6.63 8.83
CA LEU A 85 -2.48 6.18 10.12
C LEU A 85 -3.05 7.05 11.23
N GLU A 86 -3.11 6.52 12.45
CA GLU A 86 -3.47 7.25 13.67
C GLU A 86 -2.31 7.25 14.66
N ARG A 87 -2.04 8.40 15.32
CA ARG A 87 -1.06 8.46 16.40
C ARG A 87 -1.64 7.87 17.69
N LEU A 88 -0.97 6.87 18.25
CA LEU A 88 -1.28 6.31 19.57
C LEU A 88 -0.53 7.06 20.67
N GLY A 89 -1.17 7.25 21.82
CA GLY A 89 -0.55 7.91 22.99
C GLY A 89 -0.57 9.44 22.94
N ALA A 90 -1.19 10.05 21.92
CA ALA A 90 -1.55 11.46 21.95
C ALA A 90 -2.81 11.65 22.82
N SER A 91 -2.66 11.46 24.13
CA SER A 91 -3.69 11.86 25.10
C SER A 91 -3.79 13.38 25.05
N ALA A 92 -4.66 13.92 24.20
CA ALA A 92 -5.09 15.30 24.38
C ALA A 92 -5.77 15.36 25.75
N PRO A 93 -5.37 16.27 26.66
CA PRO A 93 -6.13 16.48 27.89
C PRO A 93 -7.60 16.72 27.53
N ALA A 94 -8.53 16.19 28.32
CA ALA A 94 -9.96 16.39 28.09
C ALA A 94 -10.25 17.91 27.99
N GLY A 95 -10.68 18.35 26.80
CA GLY A 95 -10.93 19.78 26.51
C GLY A 95 -9.83 20.50 25.71
N ALA A 96 -8.66 19.87 25.48
CA ALA A 96 -7.71 20.36 24.49
C ALA A 96 -8.19 19.94 23.09
N ALA A 97 -8.36 20.92 22.19
CA ALA A 97 -8.55 20.65 20.77
C ALA A 97 -7.48 19.65 20.33
N ALA A 98 -7.89 18.52 19.75
CA ALA A 98 -6.99 17.50 19.25
C ALA A 98 -5.87 18.21 18.47
N GLY A 99 -4.63 18.12 18.95
CA GLY A 99 -3.50 18.77 18.30
C GLY A 99 -3.53 18.44 16.79
N PRO A 100 -3.11 19.37 15.92
CA PRO A 100 -3.57 19.45 14.51
C PRO A 100 -3.29 18.24 13.60
N TRP A 101 -2.68 17.16 14.09
CA TRP A 101 -2.21 16.04 13.26
C TRP A 101 -2.41 14.66 13.92
N ARG A 102 -3.61 14.37 14.43
CA ARG A 102 -3.97 13.01 14.92
C ARG A 102 -3.78 11.93 13.84
N TYR A 103 -4.04 12.30 12.58
CA TYR A 103 -3.98 11.41 11.42
C TYR A 103 -2.91 11.88 10.43
N PRO A 104 -1.65 11.42 10.56
CA PRO A 104 -0.66 11.67 9.52
C PRO A 104 -1.07 10.97 8.22
N ARG A 105 -1.11 11.74 7.12
CA ARG A 105 -1.28 11.21 5.77
C ARG A 105 0.08 10.75 5.26
N VAL A 106 0.20 9.47 4.91
CA VAL A 106 1.40 8.93 4.26
C VAL A 106 1.08 8.69 2.79
N GLN A 107 1.79 9.36 1.91
CA GLN A 107 1.68 9.15 0.47
C GLN A 107 2.83 8.26 0.01
N MET A 108 2.51 7.28 -0.83
CA MET A 108 3.49 6.47 -1.53
C MET A 108 4.16 7.36 -2.57
N ALA A 109 5.44 7.69 -2.36
CA ALA A 109 6.22 8.53 -3.26
C ALA A 109 7.57 7.84 -3.54
N PRO A 110 8.03 7.79 -4.80
CA PRO A 110 7.38 8.30 -6.02
C PRO A 110 6.23 7.41 -6.54
N MET A 111 5.52 7.89 -7.56
CA MET A 111 4.56 7.09 -8.33
C MET A 111 5.27 5.89 -8.96
N LEU A 112 4.66 4.70 -8.86
CA LEU A 112 5.26 3.48 -9.40
C LEU A 112 4.87 3.32 -10.87
N LEU A 113 5.85 3.02 -11.71
CA LEU A 113 5.68 2.78 -13.14
C LEU A 113 6.05 1.33 -13.44
N PRO A 114 5.07 0.44 -13.75
CA PRO A 114 5.37 -0.97 -13.98
C PRO A 114 6.31 -1.24 -15.15
N ALA A 115 6.40 -0.32 -16.11
CA ALA A 115 7.32 -0.41 -17.25
C ALA A 115 8.81 -0.47 -16.83
N ASP A 116 9.14 0.02 -15.63
CA ASP A 116 10.51 0.06 -15.11
C ASP A 116 10.85 -1.18 -14.24
N VAL A 117 9.94 -2.15 -14.16
CA VAL A 117 10.04 -3.30 -13.24
C VAL A 117 10.25 -4.59 -14.04
N PRO A 118 11.18 -5.47 -13.63
CA PRO A 118 11.42 -6.73 -14.35
C PRO A 118 10.23 -7.68 -14.26
N GLU A 119 9.97 -8.39 -15.35
CA GLU A 119 9.08 -9.55 -15.36
C GLU A 119 9.71 -10.72 -14.58
N VAL A 120 8.86 -11.48 -13.89
CA VAL A 120 9.29 -12.60 -13.05
C VAL A 120 8.61 -13.87 -13.56
N ALA A 121 9.35 -14.97 -13.63
CA ALA A 121 8.78 -16.25 -14.01
C ALA A 121 7.79 -16.74 -12.93
N MET A 122 6.71 -17.41 -13.34
CA MET A 122 5.67 -17.88 -12.41
C MET A 122 6.20 -18.73 -11.25
N ARG A 123 7.24 -19.53 -11.49
CA ARG A 123 7.90 -20.36 -10.47
C ARG A 123 8.55 -19.54 -9.34
N ASP A 124 8.92 -18.30 -9.62
CA ASP A 124 9.64 -17.41 -8.70
C ASP A 124 8.67 -16.50 -7.92
N VAL A 125 7.39 -16.44 -8.31
CA VAL A 125 6.34 -15.64 -7.63
C VAL A 125 6.25 -15.93 -6.13
N PRO A 126 6.28 -17.19 -5.65
CA PRO A 126 6.24 -17.48 -4.21
C PRO A 126 7.39 -16.85 -3.41
N THR A 127 8.52 -16.53 -4.08
CA THR A 127 9.68 -15.93 -3.43
C THR A 127 9.56 -14.42 -3.27
N LEU A 128 8.69 -13.77 -4.04
CA LEU A 128 8.56 -12.31 -4.05
C LEU A 128 8.05 -11.77 -2.70
N GLY A 129 7.22 -12.54 -2.01
CA GLY A 129 6.67 -12.18 -0.70
C GLY A 129 7.59 -12.45 0.49
N ARG A 130 8.83 -12.91 0.29
CA ARG A 130 9.76 -13.19 1.39
C ARG A 130 9.91 -11.96 2.28
N ASP A 131 9.84 -12.14 3.59
CA ASP A 131 9.91 -11.10 4.62
C ASP A 131 8.77 -10.05 4.59
N HIS A 132 7.66 -10.37 3.90
CA HIS A 132 6.46 -9.54 3.84
C HIS A 132 5.23 -10.33 4.29
N LEU A 133 4.34 -9.67 5.02
CA LEU A 133 3.00 -10.21 5.29
C LEU A 133 2.15 -10.17 4.01
N TYR A 134 1.62 -11.31 3.57
CA TYR A 134 0.68 -11.33 2.45
C TYR A 134 -0.70 -10.85 2.91
N THR A 135 -1.24 -9.85 2.23
CA THR A 135 -2.47 -9.13 2.64
C THR A 135 -3.59 -9.22 1.59
N GLY A 136 -3.50 -10.22 0.71
CA GLY A 136 -4.53 -10.58 -0.25
C GLY A 136 -4.26 -10.13 -1.68
N GLU A 137 -5.28 -10.30 -2.51
CA GLU A 137 -5.27 -10.00 -3.94
C GLU A 137 -6.44 -9.11 -4.33
N LEU A 138 -6.30 -8.38 -5.44
CA LEU A 138 -7.36 -7.65 -6.12
C LEU A 138 -7.47 -8.18 -7.55
N ASP A 139 -8.66 -8.58 -7.97
CA ASP A 139 -8.95 -9.07 -9.33
C ASP A 139 -9.82 -8.04 -10.08
N LEU A 140 -9.34 -7.57 -11.25
CA LEU A 140 -9.94 -6.50 -12.08
C LEU A 140 -10.13 -6.87 -13.55
#